data_AF-A0A2V7PPC2-F1
#
_entry.id   AF-A0A2V7PPC2-F1
#
_cell.length_a   1.000
_cell.length_b   1.000
_cell.length_c   1.000
_cell.angle_alpha   90.00
_cell.angle_beta   90.00
_cell.angle_gamma   90.00
#
_symmetry.space_group_name_H-M   'P 1'
#
loop_
_entity.id
_entity.type
_entity.pdbx_description
1 polymer ?
#
loop_
_entity_poly.entity_id
_entity_poly.type
_entity_poly.pdbx_seq_one_letter_code
_entity_poly.pdbx_strand_id
1 'polypeptide(L)'
;MIGTRAELKKKGILTEQGGGRVLFILWRTGKTLQPARNLDPRLFTAIDTRQVTQIPLPSATAEYRVASLQDLDYVAEERHDNRYSGVPSLTITSPVDFWRTSKFLIIILEGSSGTVADRPVTSSEQQAVSR
;
A
#
# COMPACT_ATOMS: atom_id res chain seq x y z
N MET A 1 1.66 -6.77 3.22
CA MET A 1 0.25 -6.35 3.15
C MET A 1 0.13 -5.25 2.11
N ILE A 2 -0.88 -5.35 1.23
CA ILE A 2 -1.16 -4.35 0.18
C ILE A 2 -2.61 -3.91 0.34
N GLY A 3 -2.88 -2.62 0.19
CA GLY A 3 -4.25 -2.10 0.23
C GLY A 3 -4.31 -0.60 -0.04
N THR A 4 -5.52 -0.08 -0.21
CA THR A 4 -5.74 1.36 -0.33
C THR A 4 -5.48 2.07 0.99
N ARG A 5 -5.23 3.38 0.91
CA ARG A 5 -5.07 4.25 2.08
C ARG A 5 -6.23 4.13 3.08
N ALA A 6 -7.47 4.05 2.60
CA ALA A 6 -8.66 3.96 3.45
C ALA A 6 -8.74 2.60 4.18
N GLU A 7 -8.47 1.50 3.48
CA GLU A 7 -8.49 0.16 4.04
C GLU A 7 -7.40 -0.04 5.10
N LEU A 8 -6.19 0.42 4.82
CA LEU A 8 -5.06 0.29 5.74
C LEU A 8 -5.27 1.12 7.02
N LYS A 9 -5.94 2.27 6.94
CA LYS A 9 -6.36 3.03 8.13
C LYS A 9 -7.45 2.32 8.92
N LYS A 10 -8.50 1.83 8.25
CA LYS A 10 -9.61 1.09 8.88
C LYS A 10 -9.11 -0.14 9.64
N LYS A 11 -8.07 -0.81 9.11
CA LYS A 11 -7.41 -1.96 9.73
C LYS A 11 -6.39 -1.59 10.82
N GLY A 12 -6.18 -0.30 11.11
CA GLY A 12 -5.20 0.17 12.09
C GLY A 12 -3.75 -0.05 11.69
N ILE A 13 -3.47 -0.30 10.40
CA ILE A 13 -2.11 -0.54 9.87
C ILE A 13 -1.41 0.79 9.59
N LEU A 14 -2.16 1.80 9.15
CA LEU A 14 -1.69 3.16 8.97
C LEU A 14 -2.36 4.10 9.96
N THR A 15 -1.57 5.00 10.54
CA THR A 15 -2.08 6.10 11.36
C THR A 15 -1.83 7.43 10.65
N GLU A 16 -2.82 8.33 10.67
CA GLU A 16 -2.60 9.73 10.33
C GLU A 16 -1.92 10.41 11.52
N GLN A 17 -0.62 10.73 11.43
CA GLN A 17 -0.03 11.59 12.44
C GLN A 17 -0.38 13.06 12.10
N GLY A 18 -1.39 13.59 12.79
CA GLY A 18 -1.67 15.02 12.88
C GLY A 18 -1.36 15.51 14.29
N GLY A 19 -0.37 16.41 14.43
CA GLY A 19 -0.32 17.42 15.50
C GLY A 19 -0.30 16.98 16.98
N GLY A 20 0.11 15.76 17.32
CA GLY A 20 0.24 15.33 18.73
C GLY A 20 1.60 15.66 19.34
N ARG A 21 1.79 16.90 19.80
CA ARG A 21 2.81 17.38 20.78
C ARG A 21 4.22 16.74 20.75
N VAL A 22 4.91 16.84 19.61
CA VAL A 22 6.38 16.86 19.59
C VAL A 22 6.85 18.14 18.89
N LEU A 23 7.74 18.85 19.58
CA LEU A 23 7.97 20.29 19.54
C LEU A 23 8.79 20.81 18.35
N PHE A 24 8.77 20.22 17.14
CA PHE A 24 9.84 20.53 16.15
C PHE A 24 9.54 20.50 14.63
N ILE A 25 8.33 20.72 14.10
CA ILE A 25 8.19 20.88 12.63
C ILE A 25 7.23 22.02 12.24
N LEU A 26 7.81 23.23 12.20
CA LEU A 26 7.42 24.29 11.29
C LEU A 26 7.61 23.77 9.84
N TRP A 27 6.62 23.98 8.96
CA TRP A 27 6.75 23.97 7.49
C TRP A 27 6.50 22.68 6.65
N ARG A 28 5.49 21.85 6.96
CA ARG A 28 4.80 21.10 5.89
C ARG A 28 3.41 20.64 6.32
N THR A 29 2.38 21.35 5.85
CA THR A 29 0.98 20.93 5.95
C THR A 29 0.78 19.66 5.12
N GLY A 30 0.97 18.51 5.74
CA GLY A 30 0.72 17.22 5.11
C GLY A 30 0.59 16.17 6.20
N LYS A 31 -0.59 15.55 6.28
CA LYS A 31 -0.81 14.37 7.13
C LYS A 31 0.14 13.27 6.65
N THR A 32 1.22 13.01 7.39
CA THR A 32 2.12 11.91 7.07
C THR A 32 1.45 10.61 7.50
N LEU A 33 1.25 9.72 6.53
CA LEU A 33 0.85 8.36 6.84
C LEU A 33 2.08 7.58 7.24
N GLN A 34 2.03 7.06 8.45
CA GLN A 34 3.08 6.20 8.98
C GLN A 34 2.46 4.86 9.39
N PRO A 35 3.25 3.78 9.36
CA PRO A 35 2.88 2.52 9.98
C PRO A 35 2.47 2.75 11.43
N ALA A 36 1.43 2.07 11.88
CA ALA A 36 1.04 2.11 13.29
C ALA A 36 2.17 1.57 14.17
N ARG A 37 2.28 2.10 15.41
CA ARG A 37 3.32 1.68 16.36
C ARG A 37 3.18 0.23 16.81
N ASN A 38 1.95 -0.29 16.83
CA ASN A 38 1.64 -1.66 17.18
C ASN A 38 0.87 -2.29 16.02
N LEU A 39 1.55 -3.13 15.25
CA LEU A 39 0.98 -3.84 14.09
C LEU A 39 0.59 -5.25 14.52
N ASP A 40 -0.66 -5.64 14.25
CA ASP A 40 -1.10 -7.03 14.43
C ASP A 40 -0.53 -7.91 13.31
N PRO A 41 0.37 -8.87 13.61
CA PRO A 41 0.95 -9.75 12.59
C PRO A 41 -0.07 -10.58 11.82
N ARG A 42 -1.26 -10.83 12.40
CA ARG A 42 -2.33 -11.62 11.77
C ARG A 42 -2.94 -10.94 10.55
N LEU A 43 -2.74 -9.63 10.40
CA LEU A 43 -3.18 -8.86 9.24
C LEU A 43 -2.21 -8.93 8.06
N PHE A 44 -1.07 -9.61 8.23
CA PHE A 44 -0.01 -9.72 7.23
C PHE A 44 0.09 -11.16 6.72
N THR A 45 0.47 -11.28 5.46
CA THR A 45 0.86 -12.56 4.87
C THR A 45 2.24 -12.95 5.39
N ALA A 46 2.34 -14.11 6.02
CA ALA A 46 3.63 -14.67 6.44
C ALA A 46 4.42 -15.15 5.22
N ILE A 47 5.69 -14.80 5.16
CA ILE A 47 6.63 -15.20 4.12
C ILE A 47 8.00 -15.51 4.73
N ASP A 48 8.81 -16.31 4.04
CA ASP A 48 10.23 -16.43 4.37
C ASP A 48 11.01 -15.25 3.78
N THR A 49 11.31 -14.27 4.63
CA THR A 49 12.01 -13.03 4.24
C THR A 49 13.44 -13.26 3.77
N ARG A 50 14.03 -14.44 3.98
CA ARG A 50 15.39 -14.75 3.51
C ARG A 50 15.40 -15.27 2.07
N GLN A 51 14.26 -15.75 1.58
CA GLN A 51 14.14 -16.43 0.29
C GLN A 51 13.27 -15.65 -0.68
N VAL A 52 12.30 -14.86 -0.18
CA VAL A 52 11.41 -14.09 -1.05
C VAL A 52 12.15 -12.94 -1.72
N THR A 53 12.26 -13.06 -3.04
CA THR A 53 12.85 -12.06 -3.95
C THR A 53 11.80 -11.34 -4.79
N GLN A 54 10.54 -11.77 -4.78
CA GLN A 54 9.47 -11.15 -5.56
C GLN A 54 8.23 -10.93 -4.70
N ILE A 55 7.71 -9.71 -4.74
CA ILE A 55 6.44 -9.33 -4.12
C ILE A 55 5.45 -9.02 -5.24
N PRO A 56 4.45 -9.89 -5.48
CA PRO A 56 3.46 -9.64 -6.52
C PRO A 56 2.58 -8.44 -6.16
N LEU A 57 2.29 -7.61 -7.16
CA LEU A 57 1.39 -6.47 -7.04
C LEU A 57 0.04 -6.81 -7.68
N PRO A 58 -1.09 -6.34 -7.11
CA PRO A 58 -2.42 -6.74 -7.56
C PRO A 58 -2.80 -6.22 -8.96
N SER A 59 -2.14 -5.17 -9.43
CA SER A 59 -2.34 -4.59 -10.76
C SER A 59 -1.06 -3.98 -11.30
N ALA A 60 -0.67 -4.36 -12.52
CA ALA A 60 0.49 -3.77 -13.20
C ALA A 60 0.26 -2.34 -13.70
N THR A 61 -0.98 -1.83 -13.72
CA THR A 61 -1.30 -0.48 -14.22
C THR A 61 -1.48 0.54 -13.10
N ALA A 62 -1.27 0.12 -11.85
CA ALA A 62 -1.47 0.96 -10.68
C ALA A 62 -0.18 1.59 -10.17
N GLU A 63 -0.35 2.59 -9.33
CA GLU A 63 0.70 3.24 -8.58
C GLU A 63 0.74 2.74 -7.13
N TYR A 64 1.95 2.44 -6.67
CA TYR A 64 2.22 1.89 -5.37
C TYR A 64 3.24 2.73 -4.61
N ARG A 65 3.04 2.84 -3.31
CA ARG A 65 4.00 3.47 -2.40
C ARG A 65 4.29 2.55 -1.23
N VAL A 66 5.57 2.31 -0.93
CA VAL A 66 5.96 1.64 0.31
C VAL A 66 5.85 2.63 1.46
N ALA A 67 5.09 2.27 2.49
CA ALA A 67 4.86 3.09 3.67
C ALA A 67 5.66 2.65 4.89
N SER A 68 6.26 1.47 4.84
CA SER A 68 7.11 0.90 5.88
C SER A 68 8.60 1.22 5.65
N LEU A 69 9.44 0.90 6.62
CA LEU A 69 10.84 1.34 6.69
C LEU A 69 11.82 0.47 5.90
N GLN A 70 11.39 -0.23 4.85
CA GLN A 70 12.31 -1.03 4.04
C GLN A 70 13.35 -0.15 3.35
N ASP A 71 14.53 -0.73 3.13
CA ASP A 71 15.54 -0.11 2.28
C ASP A 71 15.18 -0.40 0.82
N LEU A 72 14.67 0.63 0.15
CA LEU A 72 14.13 0.53 -1.20
C LEU A 72 15.21 0.56 -2.28
N ASP A 73 16.48 0.76 -1.92
CA ASP A 73 17.60 0.68 -2.87
C ASP A 73 17.88 -0.77 -3.27
N TYR A 74 17.35 -1.73 -2.50
CA TYR A 74 17.32 -3.15 -2.84
C TYR A 74 16.07 -3.58 -3.62
N VAL A 75 15.39 -2.64 -4.27
CA VAL A 75 14.28 -2.91 -5.20
C VAL A 75 14.74 -2.58 -6.62
N ALA A 76 14.60 -3.53 -7.55
CA ALA A 76 15.12 -3.39 -8.91
C ALA A 76 14.30 -2.41 -9.76
N GLU A 77 13.00 -2.30 -9.50
CA GLU A 77 12.11 -1.40 -10.23
C GLU A 77 12.40 0.06 -9.92
N GLU A 78 12.38 0.89 -10.96
CA GLU A 78 12.56 2.33 -10.81
C GLU A 78 11.39 2.99 -10.08
N ARG A 79 11.71 4.04 -9.33
CA ARG A 79 10.74 4.85 -8.60
C ARG A 79 10.74 6.28 -9.12
N HIS A 80 9.56 6.85 -9.24
CA HIS A 80 9.38 8.28 -9.48
C HIS A 80 8.56 8.90 -8.36
N ASP A 81 9.03 10.00 -7.76
CA ASP A 81 8.40 10.63 -6.58
C ASP A 81 8.06 9.64 -5.45
N ASN A 82 8.97 8.70 -5.17
CA ASN A 82 8.79 7.65 -4.17
C ASN A 82 7.57 6.74 -4.41
N ARG A 83 7.18 6.56 -5.68
CA ARG A 83 6.12 5.65 -6.15
C ARG A 83 6.67 4.71 -7.22
N TYR A 84 6.11 3.51 -7.26
CA TYR A 84 6.30 2.54 -8.32
C TYR A 84 5.03 2.52 -9.18
N SER A 85 5.17 2.70 -10.48
CA SER A 85 4.03 2.75 -11.42
C SER A 85 4.30 1.80 -12.57
N GLY A 86 3.27 1.10 -13.07
CA GLY A 86 3.43 0.28 -14.27
C GLY A 86 4.10 -1.08 -14.05
N VAL A 87 4.26 -1.53 -12.80
CA VAL A 87 5.03 -2.75 -12.46
C VAL A 87 4.14 -3.88 -11.91
N PRO A 88 4.30 -5.13 -12.39
CA PRO A 88 3.50 -6.27 -11.92
C PRO A 88 3.99 -6.86 -10.58
N SER A 89 5.23 -6.57 -10.19
CA SER A 89 5.86 -7.05 -8.97
C SER A 89 6.98 -6.11 -8.53
N LEU A 90 7.38 -6.21 -7.27
CA LEU A 90 8.64 -5.63 -6.78
C LEU A 90 9.68 -6.75 -6.64
N THR A 91 10.81 -6.58 -7.30
CA THR A 91 11.95 -7.51 -7.28
C THR A 91 12.97 -7.03 -6.26
N ILE A 92 13.18 -7.84 -5.23
CA ILE A 92 14.13 -7.60 -4.15
C ILE A 92 15.49 -8.19 -4.54
N THR A 93 16.49 -7.33 -4.70
CA THR A 93 17.85 -7.71 -5.14
C THR A 93 18.68 -8.32 -4.02
N SER A 94 18.47 -7.87 -2.77
CA SER A 94 19.04 -8.47 -1.56
C SER A 94 17.96 -8.64 -0.48
N PRO A 95 17.41 -9.86 -0.29
CA PRO A 95 16.38 -10.10 0.72
C PRO A 95 16.83 -9.72 2.13
N VAL A 96 18.04 -10.14 2.53
CA VAL A 96 18.54 -9.89 3.89
C VAL A 96 18.63 -8.40 4.21
N ASP A 97 19.09 -7.59 3.24
CA ASP A 97 19.26 -6.15 3.44
C ASP A 97 17.92 -5.40 3.38
N PHE A 98 17.06 -5.74 2.42
CA PHE A 98 15.72 -5.16 2.27
C PHE A 98 14.88 -5.32 3.56
N TRP A 99 14.92 -6.51 4.18
CA TRP A 99 14.12 -6.84 5.37
C TRP A 99 14.78 -6.43 6.69
N ARG A 100 16.02 -5.91 6.67
CA ARG A 100 16.81 -5.58 7.87
C ARG A 100 16.11 -4.58 8.78
N THR A 101 15.55 -3.52 8.20
CA THR A 101 15.01 -2.37 8.95
C THR A 101 13.58 -2.59 9.42
N SER A 102 12.77 -3.37 8.69
CA SER A 102 11.38 -3.66 9.07
C SER A 102 10.92 -5.03 8.58
N LYS A 103 10.36 -5.80 9.51
CA LYS A 103 9.74 -7.12 9.25
C LYS A 103 8.37 -7.03 8.58
N PHE A 104 7.71 -5.87 8.67
CA PHE A 104 6.39 -5.64 8.09
C PHE A 104 6.50 -4.79 6.85
N LEU A 105 6.08 -5.35 5.71
CA LEU A 105 5.96 -4.62 4.46
C LEU A 105 4.52 -4.15 4.26
N ILE A 106 4.35 -2.84 4.16
CA ILE A 106 3.08 -2.15 3.94
C ILE A 106 3.20 -1.37 2.63
N ILE A 107 2.40 -1.77 1.64
CA ILE A 107 2.33 -1.11 0.33
C ILE A 107 0.95 -0.46 0.20
N ILE A 108 0.95 0.84 -0.06
CA ILE A 108 -0.26 1.63 -0.34
C ILE A 108 -0.50 1.58 -1.84
N LEU A 109 -1.69 1.14 -2.23
CA LEU A 109 -2.26 1.36 -3.56
C LEU A 109 -2.78 2.79 -3.62
N GLU A 110 -2.13 3.67 -4.41
CA GLU A 110 -2.46 5.09 -4.50
C GLU A 110 -3.46 5.39 -5.64
N GLY A 111 -3.54 4.53 -6.66
CA GLY A 111 -4.55 4.61 -7.72
C GLY A 111 -4.20 3.70 -8.91
N SER A 112 -5.21 3.34 -9.72
CA SER A 112 -4.98 2.74 -11.03
C SER A 112 -4.95 3.84 -12.08
N SER A 113 -3.95 3.84 -12.97
CA SER A 113 -3.98 4.69 -14.17
C SER A 113 -5.08 4.26 -15.17
N GLY A 114 -5.84 3.21 -14.84
CA GLY A 114 -7.02 2.76 -15.56
C GLY A 114 -8.27 2.91 -14.70
N THR A 115 -9.13 3.85 -15.08
CA THR A 115 -10.55 3.86 -14.76
C THR A 115 -11.14 2.49 -15.09
N VAL A 116 -11.52 1.71 -14.08
CA VAL A 116 -12.55 0.69 -14.23
C VAL A 116 -13.66 1.09 -13.29
N ALA A 117 -14.73 1.55 -13.92
CA ALA A 117 -15.95 2.02 -13.32
C ALA A 117 -16.43 1.11 -12.19
N ASP A 118 -16.68 1.71 -11.05
CA ASP A 118 -17.74 1.28 -10.13
C ASP A 118 -19.05 1.30 -10.94
N ARG A 119 -19.40 0.17 -11.56
CA ARG A 119 -20.75 -0.07 -12.03
C ARG A 119 -21.51 -0.66 -10.85
N PRO A 120 -22.43 0.09 -10.21
CA PRO A 120 -23.38 -0.54 -9.32
C PRO A 120 -24.18 -1.54 -10.17
N VAL A 121 -24.09 -2.82 -9.78
CA VAL A 121 -25.02 -3.86 -10.19
C VAL A 121 -26.38 -3.53 -9.58
N THR A 122 -27.17 -2.73 -10.28
CA THR A 122 -28.60 -2.61 -9.98
C THR A 122 -29.29 -3.83 -10.59
N SER A 123 -29.36 -4.89 -9.80
CA SER A 123 -30.42 -5.89 -9.90
C SER A 123 -31.75 -5.20 -9.60
N SER A 124 -32.47 -4.78 -10.64
CA SER A 124 -33.90 -4.49 -10.55
C SER A 124 -34.63 -5.46 -11.45
N GLU A 125 -34.86 -6.62 -10.88
CA GLU A 125 -36.03 -7.42 -11.16
C GLU A 125 -37.27 -6.58 -10.80
N GLN A 126 -38.34 -6.79 -11.57
CA GLN A 126 -39.75 -6.45 -11.31
C GLN A 126 -40.37 -5.22 -11.99
N GLN A 127 -41.47 -5.54 -12.69
CA GLN A 127 -42.70 -4.78 -12.89
C GLN A 127 -42.82 -4.00 -14.22
N ALA A 128 -43.40 -4.65 -15.25
CA ALA A 128 -44.76 -4.43 -15.77
C ALA A 128 -44.80 -3.30 -16.83
N VAL A 129 -45.58 -3.30 -17.92
CA VAL A 129 -47.00 -3.58 -18.12
C VAL A 129 -47.24 -3.78 -19.63
N SER A 130 -48.24 -4.59 -19.95
CA SER A 130 -48.95 -4.75 -21.22
C SER A 130 -49.21 -3.48 -22.04
N ARG A 131 -49.06 -3.58 -23.37
CA ARG A 131 -50.14 -3.27 -24.34
C ARG A 131 -49.80 -3.78 -25.73
#